data_AF-A0A9P0KT15-F1
#
_entry.id   AF-A0A9P0KT15-F1
#
_cell.length_a   1.000
_cell.length_b   1.000
_cell.length_c   1.000
_cell.angle_alpha   90.00
_cell.angle_beta   90.00
_cell.angle_gamma   90.00
#
_symmetry.space_group_name_H-M   'P 1'
#
loop_
_entity.id
_entity.type
_entity.pdbx_description
1 polymer ?
#
loop_
_entity_poly.entity_id
_entity_poly.type
_entity_poly.pdbx_seq_one_letter_code
_entity_poly.pdbx_strand_id
1 'polypeptide(L)'
;MELALLGTVNIRAQLDSAYWRNIHQHNDTITKNRYVLSKVIDGYIYIYIYICILEVCHEEIIKQINRASYLVIIGDEKTDISRKTQLVTIFRYVFNGEPIERFWN
;
A
#
# COMPACT_ATOMS: atom_id res chain seq x y z
N MET A 1 51.75 -22.61 33.30
CA MET A 1 50.81 -23.51 32.59
C MET A 1 49.42 -22.95 32.83
N GLU A 2 48.85 -22.30 31.81
CA GLU A 2 47.53 -21.66 31.85
C GLU A 2 46.43 -22.71 32.01
N LEU A 3 45.78 -22.73 33.17
CA LEU A 3 44.54 -23.50 33.42
C LEU A 3 43.37 -22.57 33.79
N ALA A 4 43.46 -21.28 33.44
CA ALA A 4 42.38 -20.31 33.59
C ALA A 4 41.41 -20.28 32.38
N LEU A 5 41.52 -21.26 31.47
CA LEU A 5 40.75 -21.32 30.22
C LEU A 5 39.29 -21.78 30.44
N LEU A 6 39.01 -22.51 31.52
CA LEU A 6 37.66 -22.93 31.90
C LEU A 6 37.14 -21.97 32.97
N GLY A 7 36.31 -21.03 32.55
CA GLY A 7 35.76 -19.97 33.39
C GLY A 7 35.08 -20.50 34.67
N THR A 8 34.98 -19.62 35.67
CA THR A 8 34.44 -19.86 37.02
C THR A 8 32.96 -20.22 37.08
N VAL A 9 32.33 -20.50 35.94
CA VAL A 9 30.88 -20.64 35.81
C VAL A 9 30.52 -22.05 35.39
N ASN A 10 29.50 -22.62 36.03
CA ASN A 10 29.04 -23.98 35.76
C ASN A 10 28.49 -24.10 34.32
N ILE A 11 29.04 -25.04 33.54
CA ILE A 11 28.69 -25.29 32.13
C ILE A 11 27.18 -25.57 31.95
N ARG A 12 26.56 -26.28 32.90
CA ARG A 12 25.12 -26.59 32.86
C ARG A 12 24.28 -25.32 32.98
N ALA A 13 24.64 -24.43 33.92
CA ALA A 13 23.96 -23.15 34.09
C ALA A 13 24.13 -22.24 32.87
N GLN A 14 25.31 -22.24 32.24
CA GLN A 14 25.53 -21.50 31.00
C GLN A 14 24.69 -22.05 29.85
N LEU A 15 24.62 -23.38 29.68
CA LEU A 15 23.82 -24.02 28.64
C LEU A 15 22.32 -23.73 28.81
N ASP A 16 21.81 -23.84 30.04
CA ASP A 16 20.41 -23.50 30.34
C ASP A 16 20.12 -22.03 30.04
N SER A 17 21.01 -21.11 30.45
CA SER A 17 20.85 -19.68 30.17
C SER A 17 20.91 -19.35 28.68
N ALA A 18 21.78 -20.04 27.92
CA ALA A 18 21.93 -19.86 26.48
C ALA A 18 20.70 -20.39 25.74
N TYR A 19 20.15 -21.52 26.18
CA TYR A 19 18.91 -22.08 25.65
C TYR A 19 17.73 -21.11 25.81
N TRP A 20 17.52 -20.59 27.02
CA TRP A 20 16.47 -19.59 27.26
C TRP A 20 16.67 -18.32 26.44
N ARG A 21 17.91 -17.83 26.34
CA ARG A 21 18.23 -16.65 25.52
C ARG A 21 17.89 -16.87 24.05
N ASN A 22 18.22 -18.03 23.50
CA ASN A 22 17.91 -18.37 22.11
C ASN A 22 16.39 -18.40 21.86
N ILE A 23 15.61 -18.96 22.79
CA ILE A 23 14.14 -18.96 22.68
C ILE A 23 13.60 -17.53 22.66
N HIS A 24 14.07 -16.67 23.58
CA HIS A 24 13.62 -15.27 23.62
C HIS A 24 13.98 -14.52 22.34
N GLN A 25 15.22 -14.64 21.86
CA GLN A 25 15.65 -14.00 20.61
C GLN A 25 14.88 -14.52 19.39
N HIS A 26 14.57 -15.81 19.36
CA HIS A 26 13.75 -16.40 18.31
C HIS A 26 12.32 -15.86 18.33
N ASN A 27 11.70 -15.78 19.52
CA ASN A 27 10.35 -15.23 19.69
C ASN A 27 10.29 -13.73 19.35
N ASP A 28 11.32 -12.96 19.69
CA ASP A 28 11.44 -11.56 19.31
C ASP A 28 11.53 -11.41 17.78
N THR A 29 12.27 -12.30 17.13
CA THR A 29 12.39 -12.35 15.66
C THR A 29 11.05 -12.71 15.01
N ILE A 30 10.35 -13.72 15.55
CA ILE A 30 9.01 -14.09 15.07
C ILE A 30 8.05 -12.91 15.20
N THR A 31 8.08 -12.19 16.32
CA THR A 31 7.19 -11.05 16.57
C THR A 31 7.43 -9.94 15.55
N LYS A 32 8.68 -9.59 15.30
CA LYS A 32 9.05 -8.59 14.27
C LYS A 32 8.62 -9.04 12.88
N ASN A 33 8.85 -10.31 12.53
CA ASN A 33 8.46 -10.84 11.22
C ASN A 33 6.94 -10.84 11.04
N ARG A 34 6.17 -11.21 12.07
CA ARG A 34 4.71 -11.14 12.05
C ARG A 34 4.21 -9.71 11.87
N TYR A 35 4.84 -8.75 12.52
CA TYR A 35 4.50 -7.33 12.35
C TYR A 35 4.73 -6.86 10.90
N VAL A 36 5.90 -7.16 10.33
CA VAL A 36 6.20 -6.80 8.93
C VAL A 36 5.20 -7.45 7.98
N LEU A 37 4.91 -8.74 8.18
CA LEU A 37 3.95 -9.47 7.35
C LEU A 37 2.55 -8.86 7.43
N SER A 38 2.09 -8.47 8.63
CA SER A 38 0.81 -7.77 8.81
C SER A 38 0.75 -6.50 7.98
N LYS A 39 1.81 -5.67 8.01
CA LYS A 39 1.85 -4.42 7.24
C LYS A 39 1.84 -4.63 5.73
N VAL A 40 2.52 -5.67 5.25
CA VAL A 40 2.49 -6.03 3.83
C VAL A 40 1.10 -6.48 3.40
N ILE A 41 0.44 -7.32 4.21
CA ILE A 41 -0.92 -7.79 3.95
C ILE A 41 -1.91 -6.61 3.95
N ASP A 42 -1.84 -5.74 4.96
CA ASP A 42 -2.69 -4.55 5.06
C ASP A 42 -2.54 -3.65 3.82
N GLY A 43 -1.30 -3.42 3.38
CA GLY A 43 -1.01 -2.64 2.18
C GLY A 43 -1.56 -3.27 0.91
N TYR A 44 -1.42 -4.58 0.76
CA TYR A 44 -1.97 -5.31 -0.39
C TYR A 44 -3.51 -5.23 -0.44
N ILE A 45 -4.17 -5.46 0.70
CA ILE A 45 -5.63 -5.37 0.81
C ILE A 45 -6.11 -3.96 0.44
N TYR A 46 -5.43 -2.93 0.95
CA TYR A 46 -5.77 -1.54 0.63
C TYR A 46 -5.70 -1.26 -0.88
N ILE A 47 -4.60 -1.65 -1.53
CA ILE A 47 -4.42 -1.46 -2.97
C ILE A 47 -5.47 -2.25 -3.75
N TYR A 48 -5.73 -3.50 -3.37
CA TYR A 48 -6.71 -4.34 -4.03
C TYR A 48 -8.12 -3.74 -3.98
N ILE A 49 -8.56 -3.31 -2.79
CA ILE A 49 -9.88 -2.68 -2.61
C ILE A 49 -9.97 -1.39 -3.42
N TYR A 50 -8.91 -0.57 -3.42
CA TYR A 50 -8.86 0.66 -4.21
C TYR A 50 -9.06 0.39 -5.71
N ILE A 51 -8.35 -0.60 -6.26
CA ILE A 51 -8.46 -0.99 -7.67
C ILE A 51 -9.89 -1.46 -7.98
N CYS A 52 -10.46 -2.33 -7.15
CA CYS A 52 -11.83 -2.83 -7.37
C CYS A 52 -12.86 -1.70 -7.37
N ILE A 53 -12.77 -0.76 -6.43
CA ILE A 53 -13.69 0.38 -6.38
C ILE A 53 -13.50 1.27 -7.61
N LEU A 54 -12.26 1.55 -8.01
CA LEU A 54 -11.96 2.37 -9.17
C LEU A 54 -12.54 1.76 -10.45
N GLU A 55 -12.38 0.46 -10.65
CA GLU A 55 -12.89 -0.27 -11.82
C GLU A 55 -14.43 -0.19 -11.91
N VAL A 56 -15.12 -0.48 -10.82
CA VAL A 56 -16.59 -0.40 -10.75
C VAL A 56 -17.08 1.03 -10.98
N CYS A 57 -16.40 2.03 -10.38
CA CYS A 57 -16.73 3.43 -10.60
C CYS A 57 -16.53 3.86 -12.06
N HIS A 58 -15.43 3.43 -12.69
CA HIS A 58 -15.16 3.72 -14.10
C HIS A 58 -16.24 3.14 -15.01
N GLU A 59 -16.61 1.88 -14.81
CA GLU A 59 -17.69 1.25 -15.58
C GLU A 59 -19.01 2.01 -15.45
N GLU A 60 -19.36 2.45 -14.25
CA GLU A 60 -20.60 3.17 -14.01
C GLU A 60 -20.58 4.57 -14.66
N ILE A 61 -19.45 5.28 -14.56
CA ILE A 61 -19.27 6.58 -15.24
C ILE A 61 -19.39 6.40 -16.76
N ILE A 62 -18.76 5.37 -17.33
CA ILE A 62 -18.87 5.06 -18.76
C ILE A 62 -20.32 4.77 -19.15
N LYS A 63 -21.06 3.99 -18.36
CA LYS A 63 -22.48 3.72 -18.59
C LYS A 63 -23.32 5.01 -18.56
N GLN A 64 -23.04 5.92 -17.62
CA GLN A 64 -23.72 7.22 -17.55
C GLN A 64 -23.42 8.10 -18.76
N ILE A 65 -22.15 8.20 -19.15
CA ILE A 65 -21.73 8.97 -20.34
C ILE A 65 -22.41 8.43 -21.60
N ASN A 66 -22.44 7.10 -21.78
CA ASN A 66 -23.07 6.47 -22.95
C ASN A 66 -24.59 6.67 -23.00
N ARG A 67 -25.24 6.90 -21.85
CA ARG A 67 -26.68 7.20 -21.77
C ARG A 67 -26.99 8.68 -21.87
N ALA A 68 -26.01 9.55 -21.68
CA ALA A 68 -26.21 10.99 -21.69
C ALA A 68 -26.54 11.46 -23.11
N SER A 69 -27.51 12.37 -23.21
CA SER A 69 -27.87 12.96 -24.50
C SER A 69 -26.79 13.90 -25.05
N TYR A 70 -25.95 14.45 -24.17
CA TYR A 70 -24.90 15.41 -24.50
C TYR A 70 -23.63 15.10 -23.72
N LEU A 71 -22.49 15.15 -24.42
CA LEU A 71 -21.15 15.01 -23.87
C LEU A 71 -20.28 16.15 -24.37
N VAL A 72 -19.54 16.77 -23.46
CA VAL A 72 -18.50 17.76 -23.74
C VAL A 72 -17.19 17.24 -23.17
N ILE A 73 -16.13 17.33 -23.97
CA ILE A 73 -14.76 16.96 -23.57
C ILE A 73 -13.93 18.24 -23.56
N ILE A 74 -13.28 18.52 -22.43
CA ILE A 74 -12.44 19.69 -22.23
C ILE A 74 -11.02 19.19 -21.97
N GLY A 75 -10.06 19.59 -22.79
CA GLY A 75 -8.64 19.35 -22.56
C GLY A 75 -7.94 20.64 -22.16
N ASP A 76 -7.11 20.60 -21.12
CA ASP A 76 -6.24 21.70 -20.70
C ASP A 76 -4.82 21.19 -20.49
N GLU A 77 -3.83 21.92 -20.98
CA GLU A 77 -2.42 21.56 -20.81
C GLU A 77 -1.78 22.48 -19.77
N LYS A 78 -1.25 21.89 -18.70
CA LYS A 78 -0.50 22.62 -17.69
C LYS A 78 0.98 22.34 -17.85
N THR A 79 1.76 23.41 -18.00
CA THR A 79 3.23 23.35 -17.95
C THR A 79 3.68 23.74 -16.55
N ASP A 80 4.35 22.83 -15.85
CA ASP A 80 4.96 23.10 -14.54
C ASP A 80 6.29 23.88 -14.69
N ILE A 81 6.76 24.49 -13.61
CA ILE A 81 8.06 25.18 -13.49
C ILE A 81 9.23 24.24 -13.88
N SER A 82 9.05 22.93 -13.68
CA SER A 82 10.00 21.88 -14.11
C SER A 82 9.99 21.57 -15.62
N ARG A 83 9.22 22.32 -16.43
CA ARG A 83 8.95 22.08 -17.86
C ARG A 83 8.28 20.74 -18.16
N LYS A 84 7.69 20.10 -17.15
CA LYS A 84 6.81 18.95 -17.36
C LYS A 84 5.45 19.47 -17.80
N THR A 85 4.98 18.98 -18.93
CA THR A 85 3.61 19.22 -19.40
C THR A 85 2.71 18.07 -18.94
N GLN A 86 1.51 18.42 -18.47
CA GLN A 86 0.45 17.47 -18.11
C GLN A 86 -0.84 17.89 -18.80
N LEU A 87 -1.42 16.97 -19.55
CA LEU A 87 -2.75 17.15 -20.14
C LEU A 87 -3.80 16.70 -19.13
N VAL A 88 -4.77 17.56 -18.85
CA VAL A 88 -5.95 17.27 -18.03
C VAL A 88 -7.16 17.19 -18.93
N THR A 89 -7.91 16.09 -18.84
CA THR A 89 -9.18 15.92 -19.57
C THR A 89 -10.36 15.94 -18.60
N ILE A 90 -11.39 16.71 -18.91
CA ILE A 90 -12.66 16.78 -18.17
C ILE A 90 -13.77 16.32 -19.09
N PHE A 91 -14.51 15.29 -18.67
CA PHE A 91 -15.78 14.90 -19.27
C PHE A 91 -16.91 15.61 -18.55
N ARG A 92 -17.70 16.38 -19.29
CA ARG A 92 -18.93 16.99 -18.80
C ARG A 92 -20.12 16.38 -19.53
N TYR A 93 -21.05 15.78 -18.79
CA TYR A 93 -22.25 15.13 -19.36
C TYR A 93 -23.48 15.44 -18.52
N VAL A 94 -24.68 15.31 -19.11
CA VAL A 94 -25.94 15.52 -18.37
C VAL A 94 -26.43 14.19 -17.81
N PHE A 95 -26.65 14.14 -16.49
CA PHE A 95 -27.21 13.00 -15.79
C PHE A 95 -28.37 13.48 -14.92
N ASN A 96 -29.55 12.86 -15.08
CA ASN A 96 -30.78 13.25 -14.37
C ASN A 96 -31.14 14.74 -14.48
N GLY A 97 -30.82 15.37 -15.62
CA GLY A 97 -31.08 16.79 -15.87
C GLY A 97 -30.02 17.76 -15.35
N GLU A 98 -28.99 17.28 -14.62
CA GLU A 98 -27.90 18.09 -14.11
C GLU A 98 -26.59 17.85 -14.88
N PRO A 99 -25.79 18.89 -15.17
CA PRO A 99 -24.47 18.73 -15.73
C PRO A 99 -23.49 18.22 -14.65
N ILE A 100 -22.84 17.09 -14.93
CA ILE A 100 -21.82 16.47 -14.08
C ILE A 100 -20.47 16.57 -14.77
N GLU A 101 -19.43 16.90 -13.99
CA GLU A 101 -18.04 16.94 -14.44
C GLU A 101 -17.21 15.83 -13.79
N ARG A 102 -16.36 15.19 -14.59
CA ARG A 102 -15.42 14.15 -14.16
C ARG A 102 -14.05 14.40 -14.78
N PHE A 103 -13.04 14.45 -13.94
CA PHE A 103 -11.65 14.40 -14.38
C PHE A 103 -11.33 12.98 -14.84
N TRP A 104 -10.59 12.88 -15.93
CA TRP A 104 -10.06 11.62 -16.44
C TRP A 104 -8.55 11.72 -16.47
N ASN A 105 -7.92 10.94 -15.60
CA ASN A 105 -6.48 10.88 -15.40
C ASN A 105 -6.01 9.43 -15.53
#